data_AF-A0A9W8WSY5-F1
#
_entry.id   AF-A0A9W8WSY5-F1
#
_cell.length_a   1.000
_cell.length_b   1.000
_cell.length_c   1.000
_cell.angle_alpha   90.00
_cell.angle_beta   90.00
_cell.angle_gamma   90.00
#
_symmetry.space_group_name_H-M   'P 1'
#
loop_
_entity.id
_entity.type
_entity.pdbx_description
1 polymer ?
#
loop_
_entity_poly.entity_id
_entity_poly.type
_entity_poly.pdbx_seq_one_letter_code
_entity_poly.pdbx_strand_id
1 'polypeptide(L)'
;MLNQDSCMFYDDLEVCTSFGGVVFAKEEGARLADALGPTKKNMILQNHALERACHCQLLTEAAIGGDVGKASGLEKRIVSKDEALYTKKGTGSAEVMYMQFEPEYRLILKETNGDFLL
;
A
#
# COMPACT_ATOMS: atom_id res chain seq x y z
N MET A 1 -3.46 -11.24 0.03
CA MET A 1 -2.81 -10.45 1.09
C MET A 1 -2.07 -11.41 2.02
N LEU A 2 -0.85 -11.10 2.45
CA LEU A 2 -0.08 -11.95 3.40
C LEU A 2 -0.15 -11.45 4.85
N ASN A 3 -0.48 -10.18 5.07
CA ASN A 3 -0.52 -9.59 6.41
C ASN A 3 -1.80 -8.75 6.62
N GLN A 4 -2.14 -8.52 7.88
CA GLN A 4 -3.36 -7.79 8.28
C GLN A 4 -3.40 -6.37 7.72
N ASP A 5 -2.29 -5.63 7.78
CA ASP A 5 -2.24 -4.24 7.34
C ASP A 5 -2.53 -4.13 5.85
N SER A 6 -1.95 -5.04 5.04
CA SER A 6 -2.21 -5.09 3.61
C SER A 6 -3.68 -5.34 3.28
N CYS A 7 -4.46 -6.01 4.14
CA CYS A 7 -5.89 -6.23 3.93
C CYS A 7 -6.73 -4.95 3.84
N MET A 8 -6.23 -3.80 4.33
CA MET A 8 -6.90 -2.51 4.12
C MET A 8 -7.07 -2.17 2.63
N PHE A 9 -6.18 -2.70 1.78
CA PHE A 9 -6.16 -2.49 0.34
C PHE A 9 -6.91 -3.59 -0.45
N TYR A 10 -7.52 -4.57 0.22
CA TYR A 10 -8.14 -5.72 -0.45
C TYR A 10 -9.21 -5.26 -1.44
N ASP A 11 -9.10 -5.61 -2.72
CA ASP A 11 -10.02 -5.12 -3.77
C ASP A 11 -10.15 -3.59 -3.85
N ASP A 12 -9.17 -2.82 -3.34
CA ASP A 12 -9.14 -1.34 -3.36
C ASP A 12 -7.81 -0.79 -3.88
N LEU A 13 -7.00 -1.65 -4.50
CA LEU A 13 -5.67 -1.35 -5.02
C LEU A 13 -5.57 -1.71 -6.50
N GLU A 14 -4.95 -0.82 -7.26
CA GLU A 14 -4.63 -1.01 -8.67
C GLU A 14 -3.11 -0.98 -8.90
N VAL A 15 -2.63 -1.59 -9.98
CA VAL A 15 -1.21 -1.56 -10.36
C VAL A 15 -1.04 -0.89 -11.71
N CYS A 16 -0.49 0.32 -11.72
CA CYS A 16 -0.12 1.01 -12.94
C CYS A 16 1.30 0.56 -13.36
N THR A 17 1.36 -0.16 -14.48
CA THR A 17 2.62 -0.73 -15.03
C THR A 17 3.35 0.23 -15.97
N SER A 18 2.70 1.32 -16.39
CA SER A 18 3.32 2.31 -17.25
C SER A 18 4.20 3.26 -16.43
N PHE A 19 5.47 3.41 -16.83
CA PHE A 19 6.42 4.32 -16.22
C PHE A 19 6.81 5.42 -17.21
N GLY A 20 6.32 6.64 -17.00
CA GLY A 20 6.54 7.79 -17.87
C GLY A 20 7.72 8.69 -17.49
N GLY A 21 8.43 8.40 -16.39
CA GLY A 21 9.40 9.31 -15.78
C GLY A 21 8.76 10.20 -14.71
N VAL A 22 9.31 11.40 -14.47
CA VAL A 22 8.82 12.29 -13.40
C VAL A 22 7.47 12.90 -13.80
N VAL A 23 6.48 12.78 -12.92
CA VAL A 23 5.09 13.22 -13.13
C VAL A 23 5.01 14.76 -13.05
N PHE A 24 5.36 15.45 -14.13
CA PHE A 24 5.17 16.90 -14.27
C PHE A 24 4.07 17.29 -15.26
N ALA A 25 3.54 16.32 -16.02
CA ALA A 25 2.64 16.57 -17.14
C ALA A 25 1.17 16.27 -16.78
N LYS A 26 0.25 17.14 -17.20
CA LYS A 26 -1.20 17.00 -16.98
C LYS A 26 -1.76 15.71 -17.58
N GLU A 27 -1.15 15.27 -18.68
CA GLU A 27 -1.48 14.06 -19.43
C GLU A 27 -1.24 12.79 -18.59
N GLU A 28 -0.21 12.79 -17.75
CA GLU A 28 0.06 11.65 -16.85
C GLU A 28 -1.00 11.57 -15.77
N GLY A 29 -1.47 12.70 -15.23
CA GLY A 29 -2.57 12.72 -14.27
C GLY A 29 -3.86 12.09 -14.82
N ALA A 30 -4.19 12.36 -16.08
CA ALA A 30 -5.35 11.74 -16.74
C ALA A 30 -5.18 10.22 -16.91
N ARG A 31 -4.00 9.77 -17.36
CA ARG A 31 -3.67 8.34 -17.47
C ARG A 31 -3.75 7.61 -16.13
N LEU A 32 -3.27 8.22 -15.05
CA LEU A 32 -3.35 7.65 -13.71
C LEU A 32 -4.80 7.58 -13.21
N ALA A 33 -5.62 8.60 -13.46
CA ALA A 33 -7.04 8.57 -13.11
C ALA A 33 -7.80 7.47 -13.87
N ASP A 34 -7.54 7.34 -15.18
CA ASP A 34 -8.13 6.28 -16.01
C ASP A 34 -7.68 4.89 -15.55
N ALA A 35 -6.40 4.73 -15.22
CA ALA A 35 -5.86 3.48 -14.69
C ALA A 35 -6.46 3.11 -13.34
N LEU A 36 -6.67 4.07 -12.43
CA LEU A 36 -7.27 3.83 -11.10
C LEU A 36 -8.71 3.34 -11.23
N GLY A 37 -9.42 3.87 -12.22
CA GLY A 37 -10.82 3.58 -12.45
C GLY A 37 -11.74 4.13 -11.36
N PRO A 38 -13.03 3.76 -11.40
CA PRO A 38 -14.05 4.41 -10.60
C PRO A 38 -14.18 3.89 -9.15
N THR A 39 -13.57 2.75 -8.82
CA THR A 39 -13.84 2.03 -7.57
C THR A 39 -12.63 1.90 -6.65
N LYS A 40 -11.41 1.95 -7.19
CA LYS A 40 -10.17 1.80 -6.42
C LYS A 40 -9.75 3.15 -5.86
N LYS A 41 -9.13 3.13 -4.68
CA LYS A 41 -8.61 4.34 -4.01
C LYS A 41 -7.09 4.37 -3.92
N ASN A 42 -6.44 3.23 -4.15
CA ASN A 42 -5.01 3.07 -3.96
C ASN A 42 -4.38 2.59 -5.27
N MET A 43 -3.14 2.99 -5.51
CA MET A 43 -2.40 2.57 -6.70
C MET A 43 -0.93 2.35 -6.39
N ILE A 44 -0.39 1.25 -6.91
CA ILE A 44 1.05 1.07 -7.05
C ILE A 44 1.47 1.60 -8.41
N LEU A 45 2.36 2.60 -8.41
CA LEU A 45 3.06 3.05 -9.60
C LEU A 45 4.34 2.21 -9.74
N GLN A 46 4.37 1.29 -10.70
CA GLN A 46 5.52 0.40 -10.88
C GLN A 46 6.80 1.21 -11.17
N ASN A 47 7.89 0.87 -10.47
CA ASN A 47 9.19 1.55 -10.53
C ASN A 47 9.24 2.99 -9.95
N HIS A 48 8.24 3.41 -9.17
CA HIS A 48 8.22 4.73 -8.52
C HIS A 48 8.58 4.66 -7.03
N ALA A 49 7.57 4.59 -6.15
CA ALA A 49 7.73 4.43 -4.71
C ALA A 49 6.65 3.46 -4.20
N LEU A 50 6.94 2.74 -3.12
CA LEU A 50 6.03 1.79 -2.50
C LEU A 50 5.74 2.20 -1.06
N GLU A 51 4.47 2.08 -0.68
CA GLU A 51 4.04 2.19 0.70
C GLU A 51 4.64 1.04 1.54
N ARG A 52 4.84 1.24 2.85
CA ARG A 52 5.54 0.31 3.74
C ARG A 52 4.88 -1.07 3.81
N ALA A 53 3.57 -1.18 3.89
CA ALA A 53 2.89 -2.47 3.89
C ALA A 53 3.07 -3.22 2.56
N CYS A 54 3.06 -2.49 1.43
CA CYS A 54 3.39 -3.07 0.11
C CYS A 54 4.85 -3.55 0.05
N HIS A 55 5.78 -2.79 0.63
CA HIS A 55 7.18 -3.19 0.71
C HIS A 55 7.38 -4.44 1.60
N CYS A 56 6.75 -4.48 2.78
CA CYS A 56 6.79 -5.63 3.68
C CYS A 56 6.22 -6.89 3.01
N GLN A 57 5.11 -6.76 2.28
CA GLN A 57 4.52 -7.83 1.47
C GLN A 57 5.54 -8.40 0.48
N LEU A 58 6.19 -7.55 -0.32
CA LEU A 58 7.18 -7.98 -1.32
C LEU A 58 8.42 -8.62 -0.68
N LEU A 59 8.93 -8.08 0.43
CA LEU A 59 10.05 -8.68 1.17
C LEU A 59 9.70 -10.07 1.73
N THR A 60 8.49 -10.22 2.27
CA THR A 60 7.98 -11.51 2.75
C THR A 60 7.91 -12.51 1.59
N GLU A 61 7.44 -12.06 0.42
CA GLU A 61 7.38 -12.91 -0.76
C GLU A 61 8.76 -13.31 -1.30
N ALA A 62 9.73 -12.39 -1.27
CA ALA A 62 11.11 -12.67 -1.68
C ALA A 62 11.80 -13.65 -0.72
N ALA A 63 11.58 -13.51 0.59
CA ALA A 63 12.16 -14.40 1.60
C ALA A 63 11.63 -15.84 1.50
N ILE A 64 10.37 -16.01 1.11
CA ILE A 64 9.76 -17.34 0.87
C ILE A 64 10.07 -17.84 -0.56
N GLY A 65 10.40 -16.95 -1.49
CA GLY A 65 10.76 -17.27 -2.86
C GLY A 65 12.17 -17.87 -3.00
N GLY A 66 12.41 -18.54 -4.14
CA GLY A 66 13.73 -19.07 -4.50
C GLY A 66 14.15 -20.34 -3.74
N ASP A 67 15.39 -20.77 -3.95
CA ASP A 67 15.90 -22.03 -3.41
C ASP A 67 16.12 -21.98 -1.89
N VAL A 68 16.43 -20.79 -1.35
CA VAL A 68 16.60 -20.55 0.09
C VAL A 68 15.26 -20.64 0.83
N GLY A 69 14.20 -20.01 0.28
CA GLY A 69 12.85 -20.11 0.81
C GLY A 69 12.32 -21.55 0.82
N LYS A 70 12.57 -22.31 -0.25
CA LYS A 70 12.23 -23.74 -0.31
C LYS A 70 12.99 -24.59 0.72
N ALA A 71 14.29 -24.35 0.91
CA ALA A 71 15.12 -25.09 1.85
C ALA A 71 14.74 -24.84 3.32
N SER A 72 14.14 -23.70 3.63
CA SER A 72 13.70 -23.34 4.99
C SER A 72 12.33 -23.93 5.38
N GLY A 73 11.62 -24.59 4.46
CA GLY A 73 10.30 -25.17 4.72
C GLY A 73 9.21 -24.13 5.02
N LEU A 74 9.45 -22.86 4.71
CA LEU A 74 8.49 -21.79 4.89
C LEU A 74 7.46 -21.83 3.77
N GLU A 75 6.18 -21.83 4.14
CA GLU A 75 5.06 -21.83 3.19
C GLU A 75 4.32 -20.49 3.24
N LYS A 76 3.92 -19.98 2.06
CA LYS A 76 3.06 -18.80 1.97
C LYS A 76 1.69 -19.12 2.58
N ARG A 77 1.31 -18.41 3.64
CA ARG A 77 -0.06 -18.44 4.19
C ARG A 77 -0.81 -17.20 3.73
N ILE A 78 -1.82 -17.41 2.89
CA ILE A 78 -2.65 -16.34 2.35
C ILE A 78 -3.81 -16.11 3.31
N VAL A 79 -4.08 -14.85 3.65
CA VAL A 79 -5.30 -14.47 4.38
C VAL A 79 -6.51 -14.83 3.51
N SER A 80 -7.50 -15.51 4.08
CA SER A 80 -8.68 -15.92 3.31
C SER A 80 -9.47 -14.71 2.81
N LYS A 81 -10.30 -14.91 1.78
CA LYS A 81 -11.13 -13.82 1.23
C LYS A 81 -12.05 -13.21 2.29
N ASP A 82 -12.66 -14.05 3.12
CA ASP A 82 -13.62 -13.61 4.14
C ASP A 82 -12.92 -12.83 5.26
N GLU A 83 -11.75 -13.31 5.71
CA GLU A 83 -10.92 -12.59 6.69
C GLU A 83 -10.42 -11.26 6.10
N ALA A 84 -9.95 -11.25 4.85
CA ALA A 84 -9.47 -10.03 4.22
C ALA A 84 -10.59 -8.99 4.05
N LEU A 85 -11.80 -9.41 3.67
CA LEU A 85 -12.98 -8.54 3.59
C LEU A 85 -13.40 -8.02 4.96
N TYR A 86 -13.39 -8.88 5.99
CA TYR A 86 -13.68 -8.48 7.37
C TYR A 86 -12.68 -7.43 7.86
N THR A 87 -11.38 -7.67 7.68
CA THR A 87 -10.33 -6.72 8.04
C THR A 87 -10.46 -5.42 7.26
N LYS A 88 -10.68 -5.47 5.93
CA LYS A 88 -10.92 -4.26 5.11
C LYS A 88 -12.06 -3.40 5.65
N LYS A 89 -13.17 -4.01 6.08
CA LYS A 89 -14.29 -3.25 6.65
C LYS A 89 -13.89 -2.53 7.94
N GLY A 90 -13.00 -3.11 8.73
CA GLY A 90 -12.51 -2.53 9.98
C GLY A 90 -11.38 -1.51 9.81
N THR A 91 -10.54 -1.62 8.77
CA THR A 91 -9.32 -0.80 8.62
C THR A 91 -9.27 0.08 7.37
N GLY A 92 -10.14 -0.18 6.38
CA GLY A 92 -10.10 0.46 5.07
C GLY A 92 -10.98 1.70 4.90
N SER A 93 -11.57 2.24 5.98
CA SER A 93 -12.38 3.47 5.93
C SER A 93 -11.50 4.71 6.04
N ALA A 94 -11.95 5.84 5.47
CA ALA A 94 -11.21 7.10 5.53
C ALA A 94 -10.95 7.58 6.96
N GLU A 95 -11.93 7.36 7.86
CA GLU A 95 -11.80 7.69 9.28
C GLU A 95 -10.69 6.86 9.95
N VAL A 96 -10.66 5.55 9.71
CA VAL A 96 -9.63 4.68 10.29
C VAL A 96 -8.26 4.96 9.71
N MET A 97 -8.18 5.22 8.40
CA MET A 97 -6.92 5.64 7.75
C MET A 97 -6.41 6.97 8.34
N TYR A 98 -7.29 7.94 8.62
CA TYR A 98 -6.92 9.18 9.30
C TYR A 98 -6.37 8.91 10.71
N MET A 99 -7.04 8.06 11.49
CA MET A 99 -6.55 7.66 12.82
C MET A 99 -5.21 6.93 12.77
N GLN A 100 -4.92 6.18 11.71
CA GLN A 100 -3.63 5.52 11.51
C GLN A 100 -2.50 6.52 11.20
N PHE A 101 -2.82 7.59 10.47
CA PHE A 101 -1.90 8.68 10.14
C PHE A 101 -1.62 9.62 11.33
N GLU A 102 -2.63 9.90 12.15
CA GLU A 102 -2.60 10.91 13.20
C GLU A 102 -1.39 10.81 14.17
N PRO A 103 -0.96 9.62 14.64
CA PRO A 103 0.20 9.49 15.52
C PRO A 103 1.50 10.02 14.90
N GLU A 104 1.75 9.70 13.63
CA GLU A 104 2.95 10.17 12.91
C GLU A 104 2.89 11.67 12.68
N TYR A 105 1.73 12.21 12.29
CA TYR A 105 1.52 13.65 12.19
C TYR A 105 1.81 14.37 13.50
N ARG A 106 1.25 13.89 14.62
CA ARG A 106 1.45 14.47 15.95
C ARG A 106 2.91 14.40 16.38
N LEU A 107 3.63 13.31 16.04
CA LEU A 107 5.05 13.17 16.32
C LEU A 107 5.86 14.23 15.55
N ILE A 108 5.65 14.33 14.24
CA ILE A 108 6.36 15.32 13.40
C ILE A 108 6.04 16.74 13.87
N LEU A 109 4.77 17.04 14.18
CA LEU A 109 4.36 18.34 14.72
C LEU A 109 5.11 18.68 16.02
N LYS A 110 5.24 17.71 16.92
CA LYS A 110 5.97 17.88 18.18
C LYS A 110 7.48 18.06 17.97
N GLU A 111 8.10 17.26 17.11
CA GLU A 111 9.55 17.25 16.90
C GLU A 111 10.03 18.47 16.10
N THR A 112 9.21 18.95 15.16
CA THR A 112 9.53 20.09 14.30
C THR A 112 8.97 21.40 14.82
N ASN A 113 8.18 21.38 15.90
CA ASN A 113 7.40 22.53 16.36
C ASN A 113 6.56 23.18 15.25
N GLY A 114 6.08 22.37 14.30
CA GLY A 114 5.24 22.82 13.19
C GLY A 114 5.98 23.47 12.02
N ASP A 115 7.29 23.29 11.86
CA ASP A 115 8.08 23.88 10.77
C ASP A 115 7.55 23.57 9.35
N PHE A 116 6.83 22.46 9.17
CA PHE A 116 6.21 22.08 7.90
C PHE A 116 4.84 22.75 7.62
N LEU A 117 4.27 23.50 8.58
CA LEU A 117 2.96 24.15 8.48
C LEU A 117 3.05 25.54 7.81
N LEU A 118 3.71 25.62 6.64
CA LEU A 118 3.93 26.84 5.84
C LEU A 118 2.77 27.86 5.88
#